data_AF-A0A1I1AQW3-F1
#
_entry.id   AF-A0A1I1AQW3-F1
#
_cell.length_a   1.000
_cell.length_b   1.000
_cell.length_c   1.000
_cell.angle_alpha   90.00
_cell.angle_beta   90.00
_cell.angle_gamma   90.00
#
_symmetry.space_group_name_H-M   'P 1'
#
loop_
_entity.id
_entity.type
_entity.pdbx_description
1 polymer ?
#
loop_
_entity_poly.entity_id
_entity_poly.type
_entity_poly.pdbx_seq_one_letter_code
_entity_poly.pdbx_strand_id
1 'polypeptide(L)'
;MREVRLWDEEERRRANYVDDLVRHADVLKELGSLQRRAQTVRWWQLAEQLDLRRALRRTEDDLARVSAQIDDPELRRTIVAALIGRAVSQARQHSHRNTFHPEVLDELDRVVAAARSSLERTTPAAAGGFQGMTTHRKDVFVTQLPALAELLDEAAIRAYSVDTVEALARIASDEEMLTWVGDDQCVVQHRASGLRQHFWADRVPVPGRIGVFGATNARTYKVASLVDEPDPGPWECFVGLGIGTRLYRAGAELMPGVRWWSSVAKAPAVAVRRRLHAEDPYIWHWSECTWCYEQTPEGWAGLPREAFAQHP
;
A
#
# COMPACT_ATOMS: atom_id res chain seq x y z
N MET A 1 -3.39 28.42 3.88
CA MET A 1 -2.66 27.79 5.00
C MET A 1 -2.26 26.39 4.57
N ARG A 2 -0.96 26.07 4.54
CA ARG A 2 -0.47 24.71 4.30
C ARG A 2 -0.55 23.96 5.63
N GLU A 3 -1.40 22.94 5.71
CA GLU A 3 -1.33 21.96 6.79
C GLU A 3 0.05 21.30 6.75
N VAL A 4 0.88 21.64 7.73
CA VAL A 4 2.00 20.79 8.10
C VAL A 4 1.36 19.57 8.73
N ARG A 5 1.25 18.46 7.97
CA ARG A 5 0.90 17.16 8.53
C ARG A 5 1.88 16.89 9.67
N LEU A 6 1.39 17.00 10.90
CA LEU A 6 2.04 16.41 12.05
C LEU A 6 2.16 14.93 11.71
N TRP A 7 3.39 14.47 11.57
CA TRP A 7 3.70 13.06 11.41
C TRP A 7 3.00 12.30 12.53
N ASP A 8 2.37 11.18 12.19
CA ASP A 8 1.85 10.26 13.18
C ASP A 8 3.00 9.88 14.13
N GLU A 9 2.71 9.82 15.43
CA GLU A 9 3.70 9.49 16.46
C GLU A 9 4.38 8.14 16.15
N GLU A 10 3.63 7.23 15.53
CA GLU A 10 4.13 5.94 15.08
C GLU A 10 5.16 6.06 13.93
N GLU A 11 4.92 6.93 12.94
CA GLU A 11 5.88 7.18 11.86
C GLU A 11 7.19 7.73 12.39
N ARG A 12 7.12 8.63 13.39
CA ARG A 12 8.30 9.17 14.06
C ARG A 12 9.07 8.09 14.82
N ARG A 13 8.37 7.20 15.54
CA ARG A 13 8.99 6.07 16.23
C ARG A 13 9.72 5.13 15.26
N ARG A 14 9.10 4.81 14.11
CA ARG A 14 9.72 3.97 13.07
C ARG A 14 10.97 4.61 12.48
N ALA A 15 10.93 5.91 12.17
CA ALA A 15 12.08 6.64 11.65
C ALA A 15 13.26 6.63 12.65
N ASN A 16 12.99 6.94 13.92
CA ASN A 16 14.02 6.94 14.97
C ASN A 16 14.69 5.57 15.14
N TYR A 17 13.90 4.49 15.10
CA TYR A 17 14.45 3.13 15.24
C TYR A 17 15.34 2.72 14.07
N VAL A 18 15.00 3.13 12.84
CA VAL A 18 15.89 2.93 11.69
C VAL A 18 17.19 3.70 11.89
N ASP A 19 17.13 4.95 12.33
CA ASP A 19 18.34 5.74 12.60
C ASP A 19 19.22 5.10 13.69
N ASP A 20 18.60 4.54 14.73
CA ASP A 20 19.31 3.80 15.78
C ASP A 20 19.98 2.54 15.22
N LEU A 21 19.29 1.75 14.38
CA LEU A 21 19.87 0.59 13.69
C LEU A 21 21.08 0.97 12.83
N VAL A 22 21.01 2.08 12.09
CA VAL A 22 22.15 2.59 11.31
C VAL A 22 23.31 2.94 12.22
N ARG A 23 23.03 3.66 13.30
CA ARG A 23 24.03 4.02 14.30
C ARG A 23 24.69 2.78 14.90
N HIS A 24 23.92 1.74 15.20
CA HIS A 24 24.43 0.48 15.72
C HIS A 24 25.40 -0.19 14.75
N ALA A 25 25.06 -0.24 13.46
CA ALA A 25 25.95 -0.77 12.43
C ALA A 25 27.25 0.05 12.27
N ASP A 26 27.16 1.38 12.33
CA ASP A 26 28.33 2.27 12.30
C ASP A 26 29.27 1.99 13.48
N VAL A 27 28.73 1.84 14.70
CA VAL A 27 29.49 1.53 15.91
C VAL A 27 30.15 0.16 15.83
N LEU A 28 29.45 -0.87 15.34
CA LEU A 28 30.03 -2.20 15.11
C LEU A 28 31.20 -2.16 14.10
N LYS A 29 31.06 -1.38 13.02
CA LYS A 29 32.11 -1.22 12.01
C LYS A 29 33.33 -0.53 12.60
N GLU A 30 33.13 0.52 13.40
CA GLU A 30 34.21 1.22 14.10
C GLU A 30 34.92 0.27 15.08
N LEU A 31 34.16 -0.47 15.90
CA LEU A 31 34.70 -1.45 16.85
C LEU A 31 35.59 -2.48 16.14
N GLY A 32 35.10 -3.06 15.03
CA GLY A 32 35.87 -4.01 14.23
C GLY A 32 37.14 -3.39 13.62
N SER A 33 37.11 -2.10 13.26
CA SER A 33 38.28 -1.36 12.78
C SER A 33 39.33 -1.16 13.88
N LEU A 34 38.89 -0.74 15.07
CA LEU A 34 39.75 -0.55 16.24
C LEU A 34 40.38 -1.88 16.69
N GLN A 35 39.61 -2.97 16.68
CA GLN A 35 40.10 -4.32 16.99
C GLN A 35 41.19 -4.77 16.01
N ARG A 36 40.99 -4.56 14.69
CA ARG A 36 42.03 -4.85 13.68
C ARG A 36 43.28 -4.01 13.89
N ARG A 37 43.14 -2.71 14.18
CA ARG A 37 44.28 -1.84 14.50
C ARG A 37 45.01 -2.33 15.76
N ALA A 38 44.29 -2.84 16.76
CA ALA A 38 44.90 -3.35 17.99
C ALA A 38 45.82 -4.55 17.75
N GLN A 39 45.50 -5.37 16.74
CA GLN A 39 46.33 -6.50 16.33
C GLN A 39 47.64 -6.07 15.66
N THR A 40 47.68 -4.86 15.08
CA THR A 40 48.86 -4.35 14.35
C THR A 40 49.79 -3.49 15.20
N VAL A 41 49.28 -2.88 16.28
CA VAL A 41 50.08 -1.99 17.15
C VAL A 41 51.06 -2.81 17.99
N ARG A 42 52.34 -2.44 17.92
CA ARG A 42 53.42 -3.15 18.62
C ARG A 42 53.41 -2.81 20.10
N TRP A 43 53.90 -3.73 20.94
CA TRP A 43 53.88 -3.59 22.40
C TRP A 43 54.68 -2.38 22.93
N TRP A 44 55.68 -1.91 22.18
CA TRP A 44 56.49 -0.75 22.56
C TRP A 44 55.85 0.60 22.23
N GLN A 45 54.72 0.64 21.50
CA GLN A 45 54.00 1.86 21.14
C GLN A 45 52.98 2.24 22.24
N LEU A 46 53.48 2.46 23.46
CA LEU A 46 52.64 2.54 24.67
C LEU A 46 51.53 3.62 24.60
N ALA A 47 51.84 4.80 24.07
CA ALA A 47 50.85 5.89 23.94
C ALA A 47 49.71 5.50 22.98
N GLU A 48 50.04 4.92 21.84
CA GLU A 48 49.05 4.45 20.86
C GLU A 48 48.20 3.30 21.42
N GLN A 49 48.80 2.40 22.20
CA GLN A 49 48.05 1.33 22.88
C GLN A 49 47.05 1.87 23.91
N LEU A 50 47.42 2.90 24.68
CA LEU A 50 46.53 3.52 25.67
C LEU A 50 45.36 4.23 25.00
N ASP A 51 45.63 4.99 23.93
CA ASP A 51 44.58 5.68 23.17
C ASP A 51 43.62 4.68 22.52
N LEU A 52 44.15 3.59 21.96
CA LEU A 52 43.32 2.55 21.37
C LEU A 52 42.43 1.83 22.39
N ARG A 53 42.95 1.54 23.60
CA ARG A 53 42.14 0.98 24.70
C ARG A 53 41.04 1.92 25.17
N ARG A 54 41.27 3.24 25.14
CA ARG A 54 40.24 4.25 25.46
C ARG A 54 39.22 4.39 24.35
N ALA A 55 39.63 4.29 23.09
CA ALA A 55 38.73 4.27 21.94
C ALA A 55 37.82 3.03 22.00
N LEU A 56 38.40 1.84 22.14
CA LEU A 56 37.66 0.58 22.27
C LEU A 56 36.59 0.63 23.36
N ARG A 57 36.95 1.04 24.59
CA ARG A 57 36.00 1.17 25.70
C ARG A 57 34.85 2.14 25.40
N ARG A 58 35.15 3.31 24.84
CA ARG A 58 34.11 4.28 24.45
C ARG A 58 33.17 3.71 23.38
N THR A 59 33.72 3.02 22.39
CA THR A 59 32.92 2.38 21.33
C THR A 59 32.08 1.23 21.87
N GLU A 60 32.58 0.45 22.83
CA GLU A 60 31.84 -0.60 23.54
C GLU A 60 30.68 -0.01 24.37
N ASP A 61 30.92 1.05 25.13
CA ASP A 61 29.88 1.76 25.90
C ASP A 61 28.80 2.35 24.97
N ASP A 62 29.22 2.93 23.85
CA ASP A 62 28.31 3.44 22.82
C ASP A 62 27.49 2.32 22.17
N LEU A 63 28.11 1.16 21.91
CA LEU A 63 27.41 -0.02 21.39
C LEU A 63 26.34 -0.50 22.36
N ALA A 64 26.68 -0.62 23.66
CA ALA A 64 25.74 -1.03 24.69
C ALA A 64 24.54 -0.07 24.78
N ARG A 65 24.79 1.25 24.75
CA ARG A 65 23.74 2.27 24.79
C ARG A 65 22.81 2.19 23.60
N VAL A 66 23.35 2.06 22.39
CA VAL A 66 22.54 1.98 21.16
C VAL A 66 21.81 0.63 21.06
N SER A 67 22.44 -0.48 21.49
CA SER A 67 21.80 -1.79 21.54
C SER A 67 20.56 -1.80 22.43
N ALA A 68 20.63 -1.14 23.59
CA ALA A 68 19.50 -1.01 24.51
C ALA A 68 18.32 -0.22 23.92
N GLN A 69 18.57 0.66 22.94
CA GLN A 69 17.53 1.43 22.24
C GLN A 69 16.84 0.64 21.11
N ILE A 70 17.52 -0.38 20.58
CA ILE A 70 17.06 -1.19 19.43
C ILE A 70 16.34 -2.48 19.86
N ASP A 71 16.26 -2.73 21.16
CA ASP A 71 15.58 -3.90 21.74
C ASP A 71 14.05 -3.72 21.82
N ASP A 72 13.45 -3.32 20.70
CA ASP A 72 12.00 -3.32 20.50
C ASP A 72 11.65 -4.40 19.47
N PRO A 73 11.27 -5.62 19.91
CA PRO A 73 10.97 -6.75 19.03
C PRO A 73 9.70 -6.52 18.19
N GLU A 74 8.79 -5.64 18.63
CA GLU A 74 7.61 -5.28 17.86
C GLU A 74 7.99 -4.35 16.71
N LEU A 75 8.75 -3.30 17.00
CA LEU A 75 9.21 -2.36 15.98
C LEU A 75 10.12 -3.03 14.94
N ARG A 76 10.96 -3.98 15.38
CA ARG A 76 11.76 -4.83 14.49
C ARG A 76 10.88 -5.61 13.53
N ARG A 77 9.83 -6.30 14.03
CA ARG A 77 8.89 -7.05 13.20
C ARG A 77 8.16 -6.15 12.21
N THR A 78 7.73 -4.97 12.63
CA THR A 78 7.06 -3.98 11.78
C THR A 78 7.97 -3.51 10.64
N ILE A 79 9.25 -3.26 10.91
CA ILE A 79 10.21 -2.86 9.87
C ILE A 79 10.52 -4.01 8.92
N VAL A 80 10.73 -5.23 9.43
CA VAL A 80 10.92 -6.44 8.60
C VAL A 80 9.73 -6.63 7.66
N ALA A 81 8.50 -6.57 8.20
CA ALA A 81 7.27 -6.65 7.42
C ALA A 81 7.19 -5.56 6.34
N ALA A 82 7.53 -4.31 6.67
CA ALA A 82 7.53 -3.21 5.71
C ALA A 82 8.56 -3.40 4.58
N LEU A 83 9.76 -3.90 4.91
CA LEU A 83 10.81 -4.20 3.94
C LEU A 83 10.41 -5.33 3.01
N ILE A 84 9.87 -6.43 3.55
CA ILE A 84 9.33 -7.54 2.75
C ILE A 84 8.20 -7.04 1.85
N GLY A 85 7.23 -6.30 2.40
CA GLY A 85 6.09 -5.76 1.66
C GLY A 85 6.52 -4.89 0.47
N ARG A 86 7.54 -4.06 0.66
CA ARG A 86 8.15 -3.26 -0.41
C ARG A 86 8.84 -4.14 -1.46
N ALA A 87 9.64 -5.11 -1.03
CA ALA A 87 10.36 -6.01 -1.94
C ALA A 87 9.40 -6.84 -2.80
N VAL A 88 8.34 -7.37 -2.20
CA VAL A 88 7.26 -8.08 -2.92
C VAL A 88 6.53 -7.14 -3.89
N SER A 89 6.23 -5.92 -3.47
CA SER A 89 5.62 -4.91 -4.35
C SER A 89 6.48 -4.60 -5.58
N GLN A 90 7.80 -4.48 -5.39
CA GLN A 90 8.75 -4.29 -6.49
C GLN A 90 8.82 -5.51 -7.41
N ALA A 91 8.85 -6.72 -6.84
CA ALA A 91 8.82 -7.98 -7.60
C ALA A 91 7.57 -8.10 -8.48
N ARG A 92 6.48 -7.42 -8.10
CA ARG A 92 5.18 -7.45 -8.79
C ARG A 92 4.78 -6.11 -9.42
N GLN A 93 5.71 -5.19 -9.65
CA GLN A 93 5.42 -3.83 -10.15
C GLN A 93 4.66 -3.79 -11.49
N HIS A 94 4.68 -4.88 -12.26
CA HIS A 94 3.97 -5.01 -13.54
C HIS A 94 2.57 -5.63 -13.41
N SER A 95 2.14 -6.01 -12.20
CA SER A 95 0.81 -6.54 -11.96
C SER A 95 -0.22 -5.42 -11.89
N HIS A 96 -1.35 -5.60 -12.59
CA HIS A 96 -2.52 -4.71 -12.46
C HIS A 96 -3.39 -5.05 -11.24
N ARG A 97 -3.05 -6.10 -10.49
CA ARG A 97 -3.76 -6.53 -9.28
C ARG A 97 -3.03 -6.09 -8.02
N ASN A 98 -3.69 -6.21 -6.88
CA ASN A 98 -3.05 -6.01 -5.60
C ASN A 98 -1.78 -6.88 -5.44
N THR A 99 -0.76 -6.32 -4.77
CA THR A 99 0.52 -6.96 -4.47
C THR A 99 0.38 -8.34 -3.83
N PHE A 100 -0.68 -8.56 -3.05
CA PHE A 100 -0.98 -9.78 -2.31
C PHE A 100 -2.33 -10.40 -2.75
N HIS A 101 -2.65 -10.28 -4.03
CA HIS A 101 -3.77 -11.01 -4.63
C HIS A 101 -3.58 -12.54 -4.47
N PRO A 102 -4.65 -13.36 -4.29
CA PRO A 102 -4.54 -14.81 -4.10
C PRO A 102 -3.63 -15.57 -5.08
N GLU A 103 -3.63 -15.17 -6.35
CA GLU A 103 -2.73 -15.71 -7.40
C GLU A 103 -1.23 -15.61 -7.05
N VAL A 104 -0.83 -14.77 -6.09
CA VAL A 104 0.55 -14.74 -5.57
C VAL A 104 0.98 -16.11 -5.07
N LEU A 105 0.06 -16.89 -4.51
CA LEU A 105 0.36 -18.23 -4.01
C LEU A 105 0.74 -19.19 -5.13
N ASP A 106 0.20 -19.00 -6.34
CA ASP A 106 0.53 -19.80 -7.53
C ASP A 106 1.93 -19.49 -8.07
N GLU A 107 2.43 -18.28 -7.80
CA GLU A 107 3.74 -17.80 -8.24
C GLU A 107 4.73 -17.57 -7.08
N LEU A 108 4.44 -18.15 -5.90
CA LEU A 108 5.08 -17.77 -4.65
C LEU A 108 6.59 -17.92 -4.68
N ASP A 109 7.10 -19.02 -5.21
CA ASP A 109 8.55 -19.28 -5.29
C ASP A 109 9.26 -18.23 -6.17
N ARG A 110 8.63 -17.84 -7.29
CA ARG A 110 9.14 -16.80 -8.18
C ARG A 110 9.17 -15.44 -7.49
N VAL A 111 8.10 -15.12 -6.76
CA VAL A 111 7.97 -13.85 -6.02
C VAL A 111 8.99 -13.79 -4.88
N VAL A 112 9.16 -14.87 -4.12
CA VAL A 112 10.14 -14.98 -3.02
C VAL A 112 11.55 -14.76 -3.55
N ALA A 113 11.95 -15.46 -4.60
CA ALA A 113 13.28 -15.32 -5.19
C ALA A 113 13.54 -13.89 -5.71
N ALA A 114 12.54 -13.27 -6.35
CA ALA A 114 12.64 -11.90 -6.84
C ALA A 114 12.70 -10.87 -5.71
N ALA A 115 11.88 -11.03 -4.66
CA ALA A 115 11.87 -10.17 -3.49
C ALA A 115 13.20 -10.26 -2.72
N ARG A 116 13.72 -11.49 -2.53
CA ARG A 116 15.04 -11.72 -1.92
C ARG A 116 16.15 -11.03 -2.71
N SER A 117 16.15 -11.20 -4.03
CA SER A 117 17.08 -10.50 -4.92
C SER A 117 16.96 -8.97 -4.84
N SER A 118 15.77 -8.44 -4.51
CA SER A 118 15.57 -6.99 -4.33
C SER A 118 16.12 -6.49 -3.00
N LEU A 119 15.92 -7.25 -1.93
CA LEU A 119 16.47 -6.95 -0.60
C LEU A 119 18.00 -6.94 -0.60
N GLU A 120 18.62 -7.82 -1.38
CA GLU A 120 20.08 -7.87 -1.55
C GLU A 120 20.64 -6.70 -2.38
N ARG A 121 19.91 -6.27 -3.42
CA ARG A 121 20.42 -5.28 -4.39
C ARG A 121 20.22 -3.82 -4.00
N THR A 122 19.08 -3.47 -3.38
CA THR A 122 18.66 -2.06 -3.53
C THR A 122 17.72 -1.49 -2.48
N THR A 123 17.52 -2.11 -1.33
CA THR A 123 16.60 -1.52 -0.35
C THR A 123 17.37 -0.71 0.69
N PRO A 124 17.46 0.64 0.55
CA PRO A 124 17.81 1.45 1.69
C PRO A 124 16.81 1.15 2.81
N ALA A 125 17.32 0.89 4.01
CA ALA A 125 16.59 0.64 5.24
C ALA A 125 15.70 1.81 5.66
N ALA A 126 15.66 2.89 4.88
CA ALA A 126 14.63 3.91 4.93
C ALA A 126 13.26 3.23 4.82
N ALA A 127 12.72 2.89 5.98
CA ALA A 127 11.33 2.54 6.20
C ALA A 127 10.52 3.74 5.71
N GLY A 128 10.16 3.74 4.42
CA GLY A 128 9.50 4.88 3.83
C GLY A 128 9.55 4.99 2.34
N GLY A 129 8.37 4.87 1.73
CA GLY A 129 7.99 5.79 0.65
C GLY A 129 7.85 7.25 1.12
N PHE A 130 8.68 7.71 2.07
CA PHE A 130 8.61 9.04 2.68
C PHE A 130 9.44 10.04 1.85
N GLN A 131 8.82 10.57 0.79
CA GLN A 131 9.30 11.78 0.12
C GLN A 131 9.25 12.96 1.13
N GLY A 132 10.37 13.27 1.79
CA GLY A 132 10.39 14.47 2.63
C GLY A 132 11.58 14.81 3.52
N MET A 133 12.55 13.92 3.80
CA MET A 133 13.67 14.26 4.70
C MET A 133 15.07 14.06 4.07
N THR A 134 15.74 15.20 3.87
CA THR A 134 17.18 15.48 4.05
C THR A 134 18.22 14.44 3.59
N THR A 135 18.57 14.54 2.30
CA THR A 135 19.92 14.56 1.68
C THR A 135 21.15 13.77 2.15
N HIS A 136 21.25 13.05 3.28
CA HIS A 136 22.57 12.51 3.69
C HIS A 136 22.70 11.04 4.12
N ARG A 137 21.64 10.23 4.17
CA ARG A 137 21.75 8.76 4.44
C ARG A 137 20.85 7.90 3.54
N LYS A 138 20.80 8.20 2.25
CA LYS A 138 19.91 7.52 1.28
C LYS A 138 20.33 6.09 0.91
N ASP A 139 21.48 5.61 1.37
CA ASP A 139 22.11 4.38 0.89
C ASP A 139 22.44 3.37 2.00
N VAL A 140 21.70 3.36 3.13
CA VAL A 140 21.90 2.32 4.15
C VAL A 140 21.22 1.05 3.68
N PHE A 141 21.95 0.11 3.11
CA PHE A 141 21.36 -1.15 2.65
C PHE A 141 20.99 -2.07 3.81
N VAL A 142 19.92 -2.85 3.68
CA VAL A 142 19.56 -3.90 4.65
C VAL A 142 20.74 -4.83 4.97
N THR A 143 21.60 -5.10 3.98
CA THR A 143 22.82 -5.90 4.13
C THR A 143 23.84 -5.29 5.09
N GLN A 144 23.70 -4.01 5.44
CA GLN A 144 24.52 -3.30 6.42
C GLN A 144 23.92 -3.34 7.83
N LEU A 145 22.76 -3.99 8.01
CA LEU A 145 22.06 -4.15 9.29
C LEU A 145 21.93 -5.65 9.63
N PRO A 146 22.97 -6.29 10.21
CA PRO A 146 22.98 -7.75 10.44
C PRO A 146 21.74 -8.28 11.19
N ALA A 147 21.29 -7.54 12.20
CA ALA A 147 20.12 -7.89 13.00
C ALA A 147 18.79 -7.92 12.21
N LEU A 148 18.70 -7.19 11.09
CA LEU A 148 17.57 -7.29 10.16
C LEU A 148 17.83 -8.32 9.07
N ALA A 149 19.07 -8.44 8.59
CA ALA A 149 19.44 -9.34 7.51
C ALA A 149 19.15 -10.80 7.84
N GLU A 150 19.38 -11.21 9.10
CA GLU A 150 19.06 -12.55 9.61
C GLU A 150 17.55 -12.85 9.62
N LEU A 151 16.72 -11.80 9.70
CA LEU A 151 15.25 -11.92 9.73
C LEU A 151 14.60 -11.81 8.35
N LEU A 152 15.40 -11.52 7.31
CA LEU A 152 14.93 -11.25 5.94
C LEU A 152 15.30 -12.40 4.99
N ASP A 153 15.08 -13.63 5.43
CA ASP A 153 15.30 -14.84 4.64
C ASP A 153 14.08 -15.25 3.79
N GLU A 154 14.24 -16.29 2.98
CA GLU A 154 13.15 -16.79 2.13
C GLU A 154 11.94 -17.30 2.92
N ALA A 155 12.17 -17.87 4.10
CA ALA A 155 11.10 -18.39 4.95
C ALA A 155 10.24 -17.24 5.50
N ALA A 156 10.87 -16.16 5.95
CA ALA A 156 10.20 -14.95 6.42
C ALA A 156 9.41 -14.27 5.30
N ILE A 157 9.99 -14.15 4.09
CA ILE A 157 9.29 -13.58 2.93
C ILE A 157 8.06 -14.44 2.59
N ARG A 158 8.23 -15.77 2.54
CA ARG A 158 7.13 -16.71 2.26
C ARG A 158 6.01 -16.58 3.28
N ALA A 159 6.35 -16.66 4.57
CA ALA A 159 5.38 -16.58 5.67
C ALA A 159 4.60 -15.27 5.60
N TYR A 160 5.30 -14.14 5.48
CA TYR A 160 4.66 -12.83 5.34
C TYR A 160 3.72 -12.75 4.12
N SER A 161 4.15 -13.27 2.97
CA SER A 161 3.31 -13.30 1.76
C SER A 161 2.05 -14.14 1.95
N VAL A 162 2.16 -15.34 2.53
CA VAL A 162 1.02 -16.22 2.80
C VAL A 162 0.06 -15.55 3.79
N ASP A 163 0.58 -15.11 4.94
CA ASP A 163 -0.22 -14.47 5.99
C ASP A 163 -0.98 -13.25 5.48
N THR A 164 -0.32 -12.43 4.64
CA THR A 164 -0.93 -11.23 4.06
C THR A 164 -2.00 -11.58 3.03
N VAL A 165 -1.75 -12.56 2.15
CA VAL A 165 -2.74 -13.03 1.18
C VAL A 165 -3.98 -13.58 1.92
N GLU A 166 -3.77 -14.42 2.93
CA GLU A 166 -4.87 -14.98 3.72
C GLU A 166 -5.64 -13.91 4.50
N ALA A 167 -4.95 -12.93 5.09
CA ALA A 167 -5.60 -11.81 5.78
C ALA A 167 -6.50 -11.00 4.82
N LEU A 168 -5.99 -10.70 3.62
CA LEU A 168 -6.78 -10.00 2.59
C LEU A 168 -7.92 -10.86 2.05
N ALA A 169 -7.73 -12.16 1.90
CA ALA A 169 -8.78 -13.09 1.50
C ALA A 169 -9.91 -13.14 2.55
N ARG A 170 -9.56 -13.19 3.85
CA ARG A 170 -10.53 -13.10 4.95
C ARG A 170 -11.32 -11.79 4.90
N ILE A 171 -10.63 -10.66 4.75
CA ILE A 171 -11.29 -9.35 4.59
C ILE A 171 -12.22 -9.38 3.37
N ALA A 172 -11.76 -9.86 2.22
CA ALA A 172 -12.56 -9.91 1.00
C ALA A 172 -13.74 -10.87 1.08
N SER A 173 -13.67 -11.91 1.92
CA SER A 173 -14.77 -12.86 2.13
C SER A 173 -15.91 -12.30 2.98
N ASP A 174 -15.69 -11.22 3.73
CA ASP A 174 -16.78 -10.51 4.41
C ASP A 174 -17.76 -9.98 3.35
N GLU A 175 -19.04 -10.33 3.47
CA GLU A 175 -20.10 -9.90 2.56
C GLU A 175 -20.86 -8.69 3.08
N GLU A 176 -20.59 -8.25 4.31
CA GLU A 176 -21.36 -7.19 4.96
C GLU A 176 -21.07 -5.82 4.33
N MET A 177 -22.14 -5.21 3.81
CA MET A 177 -22.15 -3.85 3.28
C MET A 177 -23.00 -2.96 4.18
N LEU A 178 -22.35 -1.99 4.79
CA LEU A 178 -23.00 -0.92 5.53
C LEU A 178 -23.50 0.13 4.53
N THR A 179 -24.69 0.68 4.79
CA THR A 179 -25.33 1.61 3.87
C THR A 179 -25.90 2.82 4.60
N TRP A 180 -25.72 4.00 4.03
CA TRP A 180 -26.49 5.19 4.37
C TRP A 180 -27.22 5.68 3.12
N VAL A 181 -28.49 6.04 3.25
CA VAL A 181 -29.36 6.45 2.13
C VAL A 181 -29.96 7.82 2.44
N GLY A 182 -29.75 8.76 1.53
CA GLY A 182 -30.46 10.04 1.46
C GLY A 182 -31.35 10.10 0.22
N ASP A 183 -31.97 11.27 -0.02
CA ASP A 183 -32.95 11.43 -1.10
C ASP A 183 -32.37 11.20 -2.50
N ASP A 184 -31.18 11.74 -2.78
CA ASP A 184 -30.53 11.71 -4.08
C ASP A 184 -29.11 11.14 -4.03
N GLN A 185 -28.72 10.55 -2.90
CA GLN A 185 -27.39 10.02 -2.69
C GLN A 185 -27.40 8.86 -1.71
N CYS A 186 -26.40 7.97 -1.84
CA CYS A 186 -26.16 6.92 -0.87
C CYS A 186 -24.66 6.67 -0.70
N VAL A 187 -24.29 6.16 0.47
CA VAL A 187 -22.94 5.68 0.76
C VAL A 187 -23.02 4.20 1.04
N VAL A 188 -22.16 3.43 0.37
CA VAL A 188 -21.95 2.01 0.67
C VAL A 188 -20.54 1.84 1.19
N GLN A 189 -20.39 1.08 2.28
CA GLN A 189 -19.12 0.76 2.89
C GLN A 189 -19.03 -0.75 3.15
N HIS A 190 -17.94 -1.35 2.71
CA HIS A 190 -17.60 -2.73 3.05
C HIS A 190 -17.05 -2.76 4.49
N ARG A 191 -17.67 -3.56 5.36
CA ARG A 191 -17.42 -3.48 6.82
C ARG A 191 -15.97 -3.80 7.17
N ALA A 192 -15.46 -4.98 6.79
CA ALA A 192 -14.11 -5.40 7.17
C ALA A 192 -12.99 -4.52 6.59
N SER A 193 -13.13 -4.00 5.37
CA SER A 193 -12.04 -3.21 4.75
C SER A 193 -12.16 -1.70 4.95
N GLY A 194 -13.33 -1.22 5.39
CA GLY A 194 -13.65 0.21 5.44
C GLY A 194 -13.76 0.90 4.07
N LEU A 195 -13.56 0.16 2.97
CA LEU A 195 -13.67 0.73 1.62
C LEU A 195 -15.09 1.21 1.40
N ARG A 196 -15.21 2.42 0.87
CA ARG A 196 -16.49 3.08 0.70
C ARG A 196 -16.60 3.79 -0.63
N GLN A 197 -17.84 3.87 -1.08
CA GLN A 197 -18.23 4.42 -2.35
C GLN A 197 -19.45 5.31 -2.13
N HIS A 198 -19.35 6.57 -2.54
CA HIS A 198 -20.45 7.53 -2.52
C HIS A 198 -21.08 7.59 -3.91
N PHE A 199 -22.40 7.59 -3.94
CA PHE A 199 -23.25 7.66 -5.12
C PHE A 199 -24.17 8.86 -4.99
N TRP A 200 -24.38 9.58 -6.09
CA TRP A 200 -25.41 10.62 -6.16
C TRP A 200 -26.05 10.61 -7.55
N ALA A 201 -27.36 10.82 -7.60
CA ALA A 201 -28.13 10.90 -8.83
C ALA A 201 -28.44 12.36 -9.18
N ASP A 202 -28.14 12.72 -10.41
CA ASP A 202 -28.64 13.94 -11.04
C ASP A 202 -30.09 13.71 -11.47
N ARG A 203 -31.02 14.25 -10.68
CA ARG A 203 -32.45 14.19 -10.97
C ARG A 203 -32.91 15.24 -11.97
N VAL A 204 -32.02 16.11 -12.45
CA VAL A 204 -32.36 17.10 -13.47
C VAL A 204 -32.31 16.44 -14.84
N PRO A 205 -33.43 16.38 -15.59
CA PRO A 205 -33.40 15.88 -16.94
C PRO A 205 -32.46 16.72 -17.80
N VAL A 206 -31.50 16.07 -18.45
CA VAL A 206 -30.61 16.71 -19.41
C VAL A 206 -31.15 16.45 -20.82
N PRO A 207 -31.41 17.49 -21.63
CA PRO A 207 -31.86 17.30 -23.01
C PRO A 207 -30.96 16.33 -23.79
N GLY A 208 -31.58 15.41 -24.52
CA GLY A 208 -30.88 14.37 -25.28
C GLY A 208 -30.45 13.13 -24.48
N ARG A 209 -30.64 13.10 -23.15
CA ARG A 209 -30.34 11.91 -22.34
C ARG A 209 -31.60 11.14 -21.97
N ILE A 210 -31.51 9.81 -22.00
CA ILE A 210 -32.61 8.91 -21.62
C ILE A 210 -32.31 8.33 -20.23
N GLY A 211 -33.16 8.69 -19.26
CA GLY A 211 -33.13 8.18 -17.89
C GLY A 211 -32.49 9.14 -16.88
N VAL A 212 -32.36 8.67 -15.64
CA VAL A 212 -31.68 9.39 -14.55
C VAL A 212 -30.21 8.98 -14.57
N PHE A 213 -29.30 9.94 -14.39
CA PHE A 213 -27.87 9.67 -14.39
C PHE A 213 -27.30 9.91 -13.01
N GLY A 214 -26.27 9.16 -12.63
CA GLY A 214 -25.60 9.32 -11.36
C GLY A 214 -24.10 9.20 -11.48
N ALA A 215 -23.38 9.85 -10.58
CA ALA A 215 -21.94 9.74 -10.51
C ALA A 215 -21.52 9.10 -9.19
N THR A 216 -20.30 8.55 -9.23
CA THR A 216 -19.74 7.76 -8.14
C THR A 216 -18.36 8.29 -7.76
N ASN A 217 -18.09 8.41 -6.46
CA ASN A 217 -16.80 8.83 -5.91
C ASN A 217 -16.23 7.78 -4.95
N ALA A 218 -15.11 7.19 -5.34
CA ALA A 218 -14.41 6.13 -4.59
C ALA A 218 -13.44 6.67 -3.53
N ARG A 219 -13.35 8.00 -3.35
CA ARG A 219 -12.35 8.59 -2.44
C ARG A 219 -12.76 8.41 -0.99
N THR A 220 -12.20 7.38 -0.36
CA THR A 220 -12.38 7.05 1.06
C THR A 220 -12.25 8.27 1.96
N TYR A 221 -11.16 9.04 1.86
CA TYR A 221 -10.91 10.21 2.71
C TYR A 221 -11.90 11.38 2.57
N LYS A 222 -12.76 11.41 1.54
CA LYS A 222 -13.79 12.46 1.37
C LYS A 222 -15.18 12.02 1.83
N VAL A 223 -15.36 10.73 2.11
CA VAL A 223 -16.62 10.15 2.55
C VAL A 223 -16.43 9.78 4.01
N ALA A 224 -17.34 10.18 4.89
CA ALA A 224 -17.26 9.76 6.29
C ALA A 224 -17.42 8.24 6.41
N SER A 225 -16.74 7.63 7.38
CA SER A 225 -16.97 6.22 7.71
C SER A 225 -18.36 6.06 8.33
N LEU A 226 -19.03 4.94 8.08
CA LEU A 226 -20.30 4.58 8.69
C LEU A 226 -20.14 3.86 10.05
N VAL A 227 -18.90 3.66 10.48
CA VAL A 227 -18.51 3.07 11.78
C VAL A 227 -17.36 3.90 12.37
N ASP A 228 -17.28 3.93 13.70
CA ASP A 228 -16.31 4.74 14.43
C ASP A 228 -14.84 4.43 14.07
N GLU A 229 -14.55 3.22 13.59
CA GLU A 229 -13.30 2.82 12.89
C GLU A 229 -13.65 1.72 11.84
N PRO A 230 -13.04 1.67 10.63
CA PRO A 230 -11.60 1.78 10.35
C PRO A 230 -11.20 2.86 9.33
N ASP A 231 -9.95 3.33 9.41
CA ASP A 231 -9.29 4.05 8.31
C ASP A 231 -9.01 3.05 7.19
N PRO A 232 -9.68 3.16 6.03
CA PRO A 232 -9.46 2.21 4.96
C PRO A 232 -8.05 2.35 4.42
N GLY A 233 -7.37 1.21 4.31
CA GLY A 233 -6.22 1.11 3.41
C GLY A 233 -6.57 1.68 2.02
N PRO A 234 -5.57 2.16 1.26
CA PRO A 234 -5.81 2.68 -0.07
C PRO A 234 -6.53 1.64 -0.95
N TRP A 235 -7.38 2.09 -1.89
CA TRP A 235 -8.12 1.19 -2.80
C TRP A 235 -7.20 0.17 -3.50
N GLU A 236 -5.98 0.59 -3.78
CA GLU A 236 -4.88 -0.17 -4.35
C GLU A 236 -4.57 -1.45 -3.55
N CYS A 237 -4.82 -1.47 -2.23
CA CYS A 237 -4.68 -2.64 -1.36
C CYS A 237 -5.72 -3.74 -1.65
N PHE A 238 -6.84 -3.42 -2.30
CA PHE A 238 -7.96 -4.35 -2.46
C PHE A 238 -8.31 -4.63 -3.94
N VAL A 239 -7.51 -4.13 -4.87
CA VAL A 239 -7.73 -4.33 -6.31
C VAL A 239 -7.67 -5.81 -6.69
N GLY A 240 -8.71 -6.28 -7.36
CA GLY A 240 -8.84 -7.67 -7.79
C GLY A 240 -9.53 -8.58 -6.77
N LEU A 241 -9.78 -8.12 -5.55
CA LEU A 241 -10.44 -8.93 -4.49
C LEU A 241 -11.98 -8.92 -4.56
N GLY A 242 -12.57 -8.33 -5.58
CA GLY A 242 -14.04 -8.30 -5.78
C GLY A 242 -14.81 -7.29 -4.91
N ILE A 243 -14.23 -6.77 -3.81
CA ILE A 243 -14.87 -5.78 -2.92
C ILE A 243 -15.41 -4.57 -3.70
N GLY A 244 -14.60 -4.01 -4.60
CA GLY A 244 -15.00 -2.85 -5.41
C GLY A 244 -16.23 -3.11 -6.29
N THR A 245 -16.32 -4.28 -6.92
CA THR A 245 -17.51 -4.66 -7.73
C THR A 245 -18.75 -4.77 -6.85
N ARG A 246 -18.62 -5.37 -5.65
CA ARG A 246 -19.75 -5.49 -4.71
C ARG A 246 -20.22 -4.11 -4.21
N LEU A 247 -19.31 -3.19 -3.89
CA LEU A 247 -19.64 -1.80 -3.54
C LEU A 247 -20.46 -1.10 -4.62
N TYR A 248 -20.03 -1.25 -5.89
CA TYR A 248 -20.72 -0.65 -7.03
C TYR A 248 -22.13 -1.23 -7.23
N ARG A 249 -22.29 -2.56 -7.14
CA ARG A 249 -23.59 -3.21 -7.27
C ARG A 249 -24.54 -2.82 -6.14
N ALA A 250 -24.08 -2.89 -4.89
CA ALA A 250 -24.88 -2.50 -3.73
C ALA A 250 -25.36 -1.05 -3.83
N GLY A 251 -24.51 -0.12 -4.30
CA GLY A 251 -24.94 1.28 -4.49
C GLY A 251 -25.97 1.46 -5.62
N ALA A 252 -25.83 0.70 -6.71
CA ALA A 252 -26.80 0.72 -7.81
C ALA A 252 -28.15 0.12 -7.40
N GLU A 253 -28.15 -0.92 -6.55
CA GLU A 253 -29.36 -1.53 -5.99
C GLU A 253 -30.15 -0.55 -5.11
N LEU A 254 -29.46 0.31 -4.36
CA LEU A 254 -30.08 1.35 -3.53
C LEU A 254 -30.71 2.50 -4.33
N MET A 255 -30.34 2.66 -5.61
CA MET A 255 -30.82 3.74 -6.47
C MET A 255 -31.25 3.19 -7.84
N PRO A 256 -32.38 2.44 -7.89
CA PRO A 256 -32.84 1.78 -9.11
C PRO A 256 -33.20 2.79 -10.20
N GLY A 257 -32.92 2.43 -11.45
CA GLY A 257 -33.22 3.27 -12.62
C GLY A 257 -32.17 4.36 -12.90
N VAL A 258 -31.14 4.49 -12.06
CA VAL A 258 -30.01 5.39 -12.29
C VAL A 258 -28.97 4.70 -13.18
N ARG A 259 -28.48 5.44 -14.17
CA ARG A 259 -27.37 5.05 -15.04
C ARG A 259 -26.09 5.73 -14.57
N TRP A 260 -25.04 4.96 -14.35
CA TRP A 260 -23.84 5.41 -13.68
C TRP A 260 -22.73 5.80 -14.65
N TRP A 261 -22.34 7.06 -14.61
CA TRP A 261 -21.20 7.58 -15.35
C TRP A 261 -20.16 8.16 -14.40
N SER A 262 -18.92 8.29 -14.85
CA SER A 262 -18.03 9.26 -14.21
C SER A 262 -16.90 9.67 -15.12
N SER A 263 -16.56 10.96 -15.01
CA SER A 263 -15.55 11.66 -15.77
C SER A 263 -14.13 11.53 -15.19
N VAL A 264 -14.00 10.96 -13.99
CA VAL A 264 -12.70 10.87 -13.28
C VAL A 264 -12.64 9.56 -12.49
N ALA A 265 -11.88 8.59 -12.98
CA ALA A 265 -11.60 7.33 -12.29
C ALA A 265 -10.09 7.16 -12.11
N LYS A 266 -9.67 6.82 -10.88
CA LYS A 266 -8.32 6.25 -10.68
C LYS A 266 -8.24 4.90 -11.41
N ALA A 267 -7.05 4.48 -11.81
CA ALA A 267 -6.85 3.20 -12.52
C ALA A 267 -7.55 1.98 -11.86
N PRO A 268 -7.54 1.80 -10.52
CA PRO A 268 -8.32 0.76 -9.85
C PRO A 268 -9.82 0.77 -10.16
N ALA A 269 -10.45 1.96 -10.17
CA ALA A 269 -11.87 2.12 -10.44
C ALA A 269 -12.20 1.90 -11.93
N VAL A 270 -11.25 2.16 -12.84
CA VAL A 270 -11.42 1.91 -14.28
C VAL A 270 -11.63 0.41 -14.53
N ALA A 271 -10.83 -0.47 -13.91
CA ALA A 271 -10.96 -1.92 -14.08
C ALA A 271 -12.33 -2.44 -13.61
N VAL A 272 -12.80 -1.96 -12.46
CA VAL A 272 -14.13 -2.31 -11.92
C VAL A 272 -15.24 -1.87 -12.88
N ARG A 273 -15.16 -0.64 -13.40
CA ARG A 273 -16.18 -0.11 -14.32
C ARG A 273 -16.18 -0.78 -15.67
N ARG A 274 -15.01 -1.07 -16.25
CA ARG A 274 -14.92 -1.83 -17.49
C ARG A 274 -15.63 -3.17 -17.35
N ARG A 275 -15.43 -3.86 -16.23
CA ARG A 275 -16.12 -5.12 -15.93
C ARG A 275 -17.63 -4.93 -15.80
N LEU A 276 -18.08 -3.97 -15.00
CA LEU A 276 -19.51 -3.68 -14.81
C LEU A 276 -20.20 -3.25 -16.11
N HIS A 277 -19.51 -2.50 -16.96
CA HIS A 277 -19.97 -2.11 -18.28
C HIS A 277 -20.10 -3.31 -19.23
N ALA A 278 -19.17 -4.26 -19.19
CA ALA A 278 -19.32 -5.50 -19.97
C ALA A 278 -20.50 -6.36 -19.47
N GLU A 279 -20.88 -6.26 -18.20
CA GLU A 279 -22.00 -6.99 -17.62
C GLU A 279 -23.37 -6.35 -17.93
N ASP A 280 -23.48 -5.03 -17.76
CA ASP A 280 -24.67 -4.26 -18.14
C ASP A 280 -24.24 -2.89 -18.71
N PRO A 281 -24.03 -2.79 -20.03
CA PRO A 281 -23.57 -1.57 -20.65
C PRO A 281 -24.64 -0.48 -20.67
N TYR A 282 -25.91 -0.78 -20.39
CA TYR A 282 -26.96 0.24 -20.27
C TYR A 282 -26.87 0.99 -18.92
N ILE A 283 -26.60 0.25 -17.84
CA ILE A 283 -26.50 0.80 -16.49
C ILE A 283 -25.14 1.46 -16.24
N TRP A 284 -24.05 0.85 -16.69
CA TRP A 284 -22.70 1.32 -16.39
C TRP A 284 -22.06 1.94 -17.62
N HIS A 285 -21.55 3.16 -17.50
CA HIS A 285 -20.73 3.78 -18.54
C HIS A 285 -19.25 3.48 -18.34
N TRP A 286 -18.56 3.17 -19.44
CA TRP A 286 -17.11 3.13 -19.51
C TRP A 286 -16.63 4.07 -20.62
N SER A 287 -15.89 5.10 -20.24
CA SER A 287 -15.48 6.20 -21.13
C SER A 287 -14.55 5.79 -22.27
N GLU A 288 -13.93 4.62 -22.18
CA GLU A 288 -13.05 4.09 -23.24
C GLU A 288 -13.76 3.05 -24.12
N CYS A 289 -15.07 2.84 -23.92
CA CYS A 289 -15.86 1.99 -24.82
C CYS A 289 -16.06 2.71 -26.17
N THR A 290 -15.35 2.26 -27.20
CA THR A 290 -15.42 2.82 -28.56
C THR A 290 -16.85 2.77 -29.11
N TRP A 291 -17.55 1.64 -28.97
CA TRP A 291 -18.92 1.51 -29.46
C TRP A 291 -19.84 2.57 -28.85
N CYS A 292 -19.77 2.77 -27.52
CA CYS A 292 -20.56 3.78 -26.80
C CYS A 292 -20.23 5.21 -27.22
N TYR A 293 -18.97 5.47 -27.56
CA TYR A 293 -18.50 6.77 -28.02
C TYR A 293 -18.99 7.09 -29.44
N GLU A 294 -19.05 6.08 -30.31
CA GLU A 294 -19.47 6.21 -31.71
C GLU A 294 -20.99 6.41 -31.88
N GLN A 295 -21.79 6.16 -30.85
CA GLN A 295 -23.25 6.38 -30.88
C GLN A 295 -23.61 7.89 -30.76
N THR A 296 -23.16 8.72 -31.70
CA THR A 296 -23.48 10.16 -31.75
C THR A 296 -24.90 10.44 -32.25
N PRO A 297 -25.55 11.59 -31.91
CA PRO A 297 -25.01 12.76 -31.21
C PRO A 297 -24.90 12.65 -29.69
N GLU A 298 -25.81 11.94 -29.02
CA GLU A 298 -25.94 11.96 -27.56
C GLU A 298 -25.13 10.89 -26.82
N GLY A 299 -24.41 10.04 -27.56
CA GLY A 299 -23.56 8.98 -27.02
C GLY A 299 -24.37 7.89 -26.33
N TRP A 300 -23.66 7.10 -25.53
CA TRP A 300 -24.23 6.18 -24.53
C TRP A 300 -25.47 6.72 -23.81
N ALA A 301 -25.47 8.00 -23.42
CA ALA A 301 -26.53 8.59 -22.61
C ALA A 301 -27.87 8.76 -23.36
N GLY A 302 -27.85 8.89 -24.69
CA GLY A 302 -29.06 8.99 -25.51
C GLY A 302 -29.67 7.65 -25.92
N LEU A 303 -29.01 6.53 -25.63
CA LEU A 303 -29.44 5.23 -26.09
C LEU A 303 -30.49 4.61 -25.15
N PRO A 304 -31.59 4.05 -25.69
CA PRO A 304 -32.52 3.24 -24.93
C PRO A 304 -31.91 1.87 -24.62
N ARG A 305 -32.50 1.11 -23.68
CA ARG A 305 -31.93 -0.16 -23.21
C ARG A 305 -31.79 -1.18 -24.33
N GLU A 306 -32.74 -1.18 -25.26
CA GLU A 306 -32.82 -2.11 -26.38
C GLU A 306 -31.65 -1.95 -27.37
N ALA A 307 -31.09 -0.74 -27.49
CA ALA A 307 -29.96 -0.48 -28.37
C ALA A 307 -28.69 -1.23 -27.93
N PHE A 308 -28.57 -1.53 -26.63
CA PHE A 308 -27.43 -2.26 -26.07
C PHE A 308 -27.47 -3.76 -26.37
N ALA A 309 -28.55 -4.28 -26.98
CA ALA A 309 -28.56 -5.65 -27.50
C ALA A 309 -27.52 -5.86 -28.62
N GLN A 310 -27.07 -4.77 -29.25
CA GLN A 310 -26.03 -4.77 -30.29
C GLN A 310 -24.64 -4.38 -29.73
N HIS A 311 -24.52 -4.21 -28.40
CA HIS A 311 -23.24 -3.91 -27.77
C HIS A 311 -22.34 -5.16 -27.85
N PRO A 312 -21.10 -5.03 -28.33
CA PRO A 312 -20.17 -6.17 -28.49
C PRO A 312 -19.68 -6.75 -27.16
#